data_AF-A0AAD4KXX2-F1
#
_entry.id   AF-A0AAD4KXX2-F1
#
_cell.length_a   1.000
_cell.length_b   1.000
_cell.length_c   1.000
_cell.angle_alpha   90.00
_cell.angle_beta   90.00
_cell.angle_gamma   90.00
#
_symmetry.space_group_name_H-M   'P 1'
#
loop_
_entity.id
_entity.type
_entity.pdbx_description
1 polymer ?
#
loop_
_entity_poly.entity_id
_entity_poly.type
_entity_poly.pdbx_seq_one_letter_code
_entity_poly.pdbx_strand_id
1 'polypeptide(L)'
;MADPHSLSISPPEKHTLVVLPPASPSETSPSKPVRPIEAQSLRAPEWKDQDQAVIWFLELRSVVKSIIYRVISKIQEARGIFEETGATSCFDYTELHEALSDLWFGWKSFINESEMTSDFLEVALDFCNLKEIIRRMKTPRKVARRHATHMRSIREAAAVIHGELHTVRSHMEEVIILLRESRDGYLFDRLPELPEPPTLEGVQGPLTIKIPPEITEIQPSSAECEPEEEAVLPRWPRDPSILHPDTFEPIWMSSYGFPGPMTEEMADIVEDGKHCYMVGSLRSILCLIRFFDILDAVDDPACTLIDHIAVIPNGTSPGSFILGLYEAQIPKHIMEKYDDWEYRPIDHEFSFPIWAAPAAVTTTPSSHPLEDIYPWCRPASFPSKITMLKVKNQKPQKMYSMVQDSLPDELTKKNVFFRGLSLQALELSLSFFIPIIQSNNGDDEFGPGIYVTSDFITAKMYAGSCGAIMVFRDPDLRDLTVWQPTSDEWLLLVKHWRGLPHSDLKVPPGHQRAGVIRGAMSQDEKGRRVPGEDEQLAFVSYSGCERLAKSLIAIIFIES
;
A
#
# COMPACT_ATOMS: atom_id res chain seq x y z
N MET A 1 46.39 31.58 -68.31
CA MET A 1 46.15 32.39 -67.10
C MET A 1 44.98 31.76 -66.37
N ALA A 2 45.28 31.05 -65.27
CA ALA A 2 44.43 30.74 -64.12
C ALA A 2 45.15 29.62 -63.35
N ASP A 3 45.71 29.96 -62.18
CA ASP A 3 46.44 29.07 -61.27
C ASP A 3 45.51 28.10 -60.52
N PRO A 4 45.95 26.87 -60.20
CA PRO A 4 45.25 25.98 -59.30
C PRO A 4 45.68 26.21 -57.84
N HIS A 5 44.70 26.45 -56.98
CA HIS A 5 44.88 26.59 -55.53
C HIS A 5 45.36 25.27 -54.89
N SER A 6 46.51 25.34 -54.23
CA SER A 6 47.06 24.33 -53.33
C SER A 6 46.46 24.46 -51.93
N LEU A 7 45.81 23.39 -51.45
CA LEU A 7 45.38 23.26 -50.05
C LEU A 7 46.56 22.71 -49.22
N SER A 8 47.04 23.53 -48.29
CA SER A 8 48.05 23.19 -47.29
C SER A 8 47.42 22.39 -46.15
N ILE A 9 47.89 21.15 -45.95
CA ILE A 9 47.53 20.30 -44.80
C ILE A 9 48.54 20.57 -43.68
N SER A 10 48.06 21.11 -42.55
CA SER A 10 48.85 21.26 -41.32
C SER A 10 48.99 19.91 -40.61
N PRO A 11 50.16 19.59 -39.99
CA PRO A 11 50.36 18.34 -39.27
C PRO A 11 49.65 18.35 -37.90
N PRO A 12 49.31 17.18 -37.33
CA PRO A 12 48.65 17.09 -36.03
C PRO A 12 49.60 17.49 -34.90
N GLU A 13 49.13 18.40 -34.04
CA GLU A 13 49.84 18.84 -32.85
C GLU A 13 50.01 17.68 -31.85
N LYS A 14 51.26 17.49 -31.40
CA LYS A 14 51.59 16.57 -30.31
C LYS A 14 51.11 17.18 -29.00
N HIS A 15 50.10 16.57 -28.38
CA HIS A 15 49.72 16.90 -27.00
C HIS A 15 50.88 16.57 -26.06
N THR A 16 51.44 17.64 -25.49
CA THR A 16 52.47 17.58 -24.44
C THR A 16 51.77 17.29 -23.12
N LEU A 17 52.13 16.19 -22.47
CA LEU A 17 51.66 15.82 -21.14
C LEU A 17 52.24 16.83 -20.12
N VAL A 18 51.41 17.79 -19.70
CA VAL A 18 51.71 18.69 -18.59
C VAL A 18 51.46 17.94 -17.29
N VAL A 19 52.54 17.54 -16.61
CA VAL A 19 52.49 17.03 -15.24
C VAL A 19 52.44 18.23 -14.30
N LEU A 20 51.31 18.42 -13.61
CA LEU A 20 51.18 19.43 -12.56
C LEU A 20 51.76 18.91 -11.24
N PRO A 21 52.46 19.75 -10.45
CA PRO A 21 52.95 19.39 -9.13
C PRO A 21 51.78 19.23 -8.15
N PRO A 22 51.91 18.38 -7.12
CA PRO A 22 50.85 18.16 -6.14
C PRO A 22 50.60 19.46 -5.36
N ALA A 23 49.36 19.95 -5.40
CA ALA A 23 48.91 21.09 -4.61
C ALA A 23 48.80 20.70 -3.13
N SER A 24 49.23 21.60 -2.26
CA SER A 24 49.16 21.45 -0.80
C SER A 24 47.71 21.29 -0.31
N PRO A 25 47.43 20.50 0.75
CA PRO A 25 46.08 20.09 1.09
C PRO A 25 45.30 21.20 1.84
N SER A 26 44.44 21.95 1.14
CA SER A 26 43.48 22.91 1.73
C SER A 26 42.36 22.19 2.52
N GLU A 27 41.96 22.72 3.68
CA GLU A 27 41.08 22.11 4.70
C GLU A 27 39.59 22.00 4.39
N THR A 28 39.11 22.52 3.26
CA THR A 28 37.66 22.71 3.04
C THR A 28 37.15 22.24 1.67
N SER A 29 37.79 21.25 1.06
CA SER A 29 37.23 20.57 -0.12
C SER A 29 36.09 19.61 0.29
N PRO A 30 35.03 19.41 -0.54
CA PRO A 30 34.03 18.34 -0.34
C PRO A 30 34.64 16.92 -0.25
N SER A 31 35.90 16.79 -0.65
CA SER A 31 36.71 15.58 -0.53
C SER A 31 37.38 15.39 0.84
N LYS A 32 37.28 16.37 1.76
CA LYS A 32 37.72 16.22 3.16
C LYS A 32 36.55 15.76 4.03
N PRO A 33 36.78 14.78 4.93
CA PRO A 33 35.73 14.26 5.80
C PRO A 33 35.18 15.39 6.68
N VAL A 34 33.90 15.71 6.48
CA VAL A 34 33.15 16.59 7.39
C VAL A 34 33.22 15.94 8.77
N ARG A 35 33.73 16.67 9.76
CA ARG A 35 33.75 16.16 11.14
C ARG A 35 32.31 15.88 11.57
N PRO A 36 32.00 14.67 12.07
CA PRO A 36 30.69 14.40 12.64
C PRO A 36 30.40 15.43 13.73
N ILE A 37 29.25 16.09 13.63
CA ILE A 37 28.69 16.84 14.75
C ILE A 37 27.75 15.85 15.42
N GLU A 38 28.01 15.53 16.68
CA GLU A 38 27.23 14.52 17.40
C GLU A 38 25.78 14.99 17.54
N ALA A 39 24.83 14.27 16.92
CA ALA A 39 23.40 14.59 17.00
C ALA A 39 22.88 14.65 18.46
N GLN A 40 23.55 13.97 19.39
CA GLN A 40 23.25 13.98 20.82
C GLN A 40 23.41 15.35 21.50
N SER A 41 24.06 16.32 20.83
CA SER A 41 24.18 17.69 21.33
C SER A 41 22.88 18.49 21.17
N LEU A 42 22.00 18.10 20.25
CA LEU A 42 20.69 18.74 20.10
C LEU A 42 19.76 18.23 21.19
N ARG A 43 19.31 19.11 22.07
CA ARG A 43 18.19 18.84 22.98
C ARG A 43 17.13 19.89 22.75
N ALA A 44 15.86 19.50 22.80
CA ALA A 44 14.76 20.46 22.82
C ALA A 44 14.97 21.44 23.99
N PRO A 45 15.16 22.75 23.73
CA PRO A 45 15.35 23.71 24.81
C PRO A 45 14.03 23.96 25.53
N GLU A 46 14.07 24.41 26.78
CA GLU A 46 12.87 24.83 27.54
C GLU A 46 12.28 26.18 27.09
N TRP A 47 12.85 26.77 26.02
CA TRP A 47 12.45 28.02 25.35
C TRP A 47 12.04 29.13 26.34
N LYS A 48 13.01 29.70 27.04
CA LYS A 48 12.78 30.81 27.98
C LYS A 48 12.74 32.18 27.30
N ASP A 49 13.40 32.29 26.13
CA ASP A 49 13.52 33.50 25.32
C ASP A 49 13.77 33.16 23.84
N GLN A 50 13.66 34.18 22.97
CA GLN A 50 13.83 34.06 21.52
C GLN A 50 15.28 33.73 21.13
N ASP A 51 16.28 34.20 21.89
CA ASP A 51 17.70 33.99 21.59
C ASP A 51 18.08 32.51 21.69
N GLN A 52 17.53 31.79 22.68
CA GLN A 52 17.72 30.34 22.81
C GLN A 52 17.13 29.56 21.63
N ALA A 53 15.98 29.99 21.12
CA ALA A 53 15.37 29.37 19.94
C ALA A 53 16.22 29.59 18.68
N VAL A 54 16.78 30.80 18.50
CA VAL A 54 17.73 31.09 17.39
C VAL A 54 18.97 30.21 17.50
N ILE A 55 19.60 30.14 18.68
CA ILE A 55 20.82 29.35 18.89
C ILE A 55 20.55 27.87 18.57
N TRP A 56 19.46 27.31 19.10
CA TRP A 56 19.08 25.93 18.83
C TRP A 56 18.86 25.68 17.33
N PHE A 57 18.18 26.59 16.64
CA PHE A 57 17.93 26.42 15.21
C PHE A 57 19.21 26.50 14.37
N LEU A 58 20.17 27.36 14.74
CA LEU A 58 21.49 27.40 14.11
C LEU A 58 22.26 26.09 14.33
N GLU A 59 22.17 25.51 15.53
CA GLU A 59 22.74 24.19 15.83
C GLU A 59 22.06 23.09 15.00
N LEU A 60 20.73 23.10 14.91
CA LEU A 60 19.97 22.15 14.09
C LEU A 60 20.45 22.19 12.64
N ARG A 61 20.55 23.40 12.07
CA ARG A 61 21.05 23.59 10.71
C ARG A 61 22.45 23.06 10.52
N SER A 62 23.33 23.27 11.48
CA SER A 62 24.71 22.76 11.44
C SER A 62 24.75 21.23 11.44
N VAL A 63 23.94 20.59 12.29
CA VAL A 63 23.85 19.11 12.36
C VAL A 63 23.24 18.54 11.09
N VAL A 64 22.10 19.07 10.62
CA VAL A 64 21.45 18.63 9.38
C VAL A 64 22.40 18.82 8.19
N LYS A 65 23.11 19.95 8.09
CA LYS A 65 24.16 20.15 7.07
C LYS A 65 25.20 19.03 7.09
N SER A 66 25.72 18.70 8.27
CA SER A 66 26.73 17.64 8.41
C SER A 66 26.19 16.27 7.97
N ILE A 67 24.95 15.94 8.33
CA ILE A 67 24.27 14.70 7.93
C ILE A 67 24.13 14.66 6.40
N ILE A 68 23.51 15.68 5.80
CA ILE A 68 23.25 15.72 4.35
C ILE A 68 24.54 15.59 3.56
N TYR A 69 25.61 16.30 3.94
CA TYR A 69 26.87 16.26 3.22
C TYR A 69 27.53 14.87 3.29
N ARG A 70 27.46 14.22 4.45
CA ARG A 70 27.96 12.85 4.60
C ARG A 70 27.13 11.85 3.79
N VAL A 71 25.80 11.99 3.75
CA VAL A 71 24.94 11.16 2.89
C VAL A 71 25.27 11.36 1.42
N ILE A 72 25.38 12.60 0.95
CA ILE A 72 25.73 12.93 -0.44
C ILE A 72 27.06 12.27 -0.83
N SER A 73 28.07 12.34 0.05
CA SER A 73 29.35 11.63 -0.15
C SER A 73 29.14 10.13 -0.34
N LYS A 74 28.31 9.49 0.50
CA LYS A 74 28.04 8.05 0.39
C LYS A 74 27.26 7.66 -0.85
N ILE A 75 26.32 8.49 -1.30
CA ILE A 75 25.64 8.26 -2.57
C ILE A 75 26.61 8.40 -3.74
N GLN A 76 27.49 9.39 -3.74
CA GLN A 76 28.51 9.57 -4.76
C GLN A 76 29.49 8.38 -4.79
N GLU A 77 29.94 7.89 -3.62
CA GLU A 77 30.77 6.69 -3.52
C GLU A 77 30.05 5.46 -4.10
N ALA A 78 28.76 5.28 -3.80
CA ALA A 78 27.96 4.18 -4.35
C ALA A 78 27.85 4.28 -5.87
N ARG A 79 27.53 5.47 -6.40
CA ARG A 79 27.46 5.73 -7.85
C ARG A 79 28.79 5.48 -8.54
N GLY A 80 29.91 5.85 -7.92
CA GLY A 80 31.25 5.54 -8.43
C GLY A 80 31.47 4.05 -8.66
N ILE A 81 30.91 3.16 -7.81
CA ILE A 81 30.97 1.71 -8.03
C ILE A 81 30.16 1.29 -9.27
N PHE A 82 28.97 1.86 -9.49
CA PHE A 82 28.20 1.58 -10.71
C PHE A 82 28.95 2.04 -11.96
N GLU A 83 29.57 3.22 -11.92
CA GLU A 83 30.37 3.78 -13.01
C GLU A 83 31.61 2.92 -13.31
N GLU A 84 32.39 2.56 -12.29
CA GLU A 84 33.57 1.70 -12.41
C GLU A 84 33.26 0.30 -12.97
N THR A 85 32.04 -0.18 -12.73
CA THR A 85 31.60 -1.51 -13.18
C THR A 85 30.79 -1.48 -14.48
N GLY A 86 30.59 -0.30 -15.07
CA GLY A 86 29.82 -0.11 -16.30
C GLY A 86 28.32 -0.38 -16.14
N ALA A 87 27.79 -0.36 -14.91
CA ALA A 87 26.40 -0.68 -14.58
C ALA A 87 25.50 0.58 -14.50
N THR A 88 25.79 1.61 -15.29
CA THR A 88 25.09 2.90 -15.24
C THR A 88 23.68 2.89 -15.82
N SER A 89 23.28 1.83 -16.53
CA SER A 89 21.89 1.62 -16.98
C SER A 89 21.00 0.95 -15.93
N CYS A 90 21.55 0.62 -14.75
CA CYS A 90 20.79 0.00 -13.69
C CYS A 90 19.81 1.00 -13.06
N PHE A 91 18.58 0.56 -12.81
CA PHE A 91 17.56 1.36 -12.12
C PHE A 91 18.07 1.99 -10.83
N ASP A 92 18.79 1.22 -10.00
CA ASP A 92 19.35 1.71 -8.75
C ASP A 92 20.37 2.85 -8.95
N TYR A 93 21.08 2.92 -10.08
CA TYR A 93 22.00 4.03 -10.39
C TYR A 93 21.24 5.32 -10.70
N THR A 94 20.17 5.23 -11.51
CA THR A 94 19.30 6.38 -11.84
C THR A 94 18.65 6.94 -10.58
N GLU A 95 18.10 6.09 -9.73
CA GLU A 95 17.48 6.49 -8.46
C GLU A 95 18.48 7.16 -7.51
N LEU A 96 19.71 6.67 -7.43
CA LEU A 96 20.76 7.32 -6.65
C LEU A 96 21.16 8.69 -7.23
N HIS A 97 20.99 8.90 -8.53
CA HIS A 97 21.23 10.20 -9.17
C HIS A 97 20.12 11.21 -8.85
N GLU A 98 18.86 10.77 -8.95
CA GLU A 98 17.69 11.57 -8.59
C GLU A 98 17.71 11.95 -7.10
N ALA A 99 17.97 10.97 -6.23
CA ALA A 99 18.08 11.19 -4.79
C ALA A 99 19.16 12.24 -4.41
N LEU A 100 20.24 12.36 -5.18
CA LEU A 100 21.23 13.43 -4.96
C LEU A 100 20.67 14.82 -5.25
N SER A 101 19.89 14.93 -6.34
CA SER A 101 19.26 16.19 -6.73
C SER A 101 18.21 16.60 -5.71
N ASP A 102 17.36 15.66 -5.28
CA ASP A 102 16.30 15.90 -4.31
C ASP A 102 16.85 16.29 -2.94
N LEU A 103 17.85 15.55 -2.44
CA LEU A 103 18.51 15.89 -1.17
C LEU A 103 19.15 17.28 -1.22
N TRP A 104 19.78 17.63 -2.34
CA TRP A 104 20.41 18.94 -2.49
C TRP A 104 19.37 20.06 -2.57
N PHE A 105 18.29 19.85 -3.32
CA PHE A 105 17.19 20.80 -3.42
C PHE A 105 16.49 21.00 -2.08
N GLY A 106 16.09 19.92 -1.41
CA GLY A 106 15.48 19.96 -0.09
C GLY A 106 16.37 20.63 0.95
N TRP A 107 17.68 20.33 0.95
CA TRP A 107 18.66 21.02 1.80
C TRP A 107 18.74 22.53 1.50
N LYS A 108 18.73 22.93 0.23
CA LYS A 108 18.75 24.34 -0.17
C LYS A 108 17.49 25.08 0.27
N SER A 109 16.33 24.45 0.16
CA SER A 109 15.07 25.00 0.68
C SER A 109 15.14 25.16 2.20
N PHE A 110 15.56 24.11 2.92
CA PHE A 110 15.66 24.12 4.37
C PHE A 110 16.61 25.20 4.92
N ILE A 111 17.78 25.39 4.28
CA ILE A 111 18.77 26.36 4.77
C ILE A 111 18.40 27.82 4.45
N ASN A 112 17.62 28.04 3.39
CA ASN A 112 17.20 29.38 2.99
C ASN A 112 15.97 29.88 3.75
N GLU A 113 15.28 29.00 4.47
CA GLU A 113 14.13 29.41 5.28
C GLU A 113 14.54 30.44 6.34
N SER A 114 13.75 31.47 6.57
CA SER A 114 14.01 32.47 7.61
C SER A 114 13.13 32.29 8.83
N GLU A 115 12.05 31.54 8.71
CA GLU A 115 11.04 31.34 9.75
C GLU A 115 11.07 29.90 10.28
N MET A 116 11.10 29.74 11.60
CA MET A 116 11.00 28.42 12.23
C MET A 116 9.59 28.26 12.80
N THR A 117 8.68 27.74 11.98
CA THR A 117 7.30 27.39 12.35
C THR A 117 7.15 25.88 12.56
N SER A 118 6.07 25.44 13.20
CA SER A 118 5.77 24.00 13.30
C SER A 118 5.66 23.35 11.92
N ASP A 119 4.99 24.04 10.99
CA ASP A 119 4.71 23.52 9.65
C ASP A 119 5.99 23.41 8.83
N PHE A 120 6.90 24.39 8.96
CA PHE A 120 8.21 24.30 8.32
C PHE A 120 9.01 23.10 8.85
N LEU A 121 9.04 22.88 10.17
CA LEU A 121 9.76 21.75 10.74
C LEU A 121 9.12 20.42 10.33
N GLU A 122 7.80 20.34 10.20
CA GLU A 122 7.12 19.14 9.68
C GLU A 122 7.51 18.85 8.24
N VAL A 123 7.46 19.85 7.36
CA VAL A 123 7.90 19.70 5.95
C VAL A 123 9.39 19.36 5.88
N ALA A 124 10.20 19.91 6.79
CA ALA A 124 11.63 19.62 6.86
C ALA A 124 11.92 18.16 7.25
N LEU A 125 11.00 17.46 7.91
CA LEU A 125 11.15 16.03 8.23
C LEU A 125 10.94 15.13 7.01
N ASP A 126 10.26 15.61 5.97
CA ASP A 126 9.81 14.77 4.87
C ASP A 126 10.82 14.67 3.71
N PHE A 127 11.68 15.67 3.50
CA PHE A 127 12.58 15.68 2.32
C PHE A 127 13.77 14.71 2.41
N CYS A 128 13.92 13.95 3.50
CA CYS A 128 15.06 13.04 3.72
C CYS A 128 14.65 11.58 3.95
N ASN A 129 14.16 10.89 2.92
CA ASN A 129 13.93 9.44 2.97
C ASN A 129 15.24 8.65 2.76
N LEU A 130 16.17 8.75 3.73
CA LEU A 130 17.47 8.07 3.62
C LEU A 130 17.37 6.54 3.60
N LYS A 131 16.31 5.96 4.20
CA LYS A 131 16.08 4.51 4.22
C LYS A 131 15.98 3.97 2.78
N GLU A 132 15.22 4.65 1.94
CA GLU A 132 15.06 4.25 0.54
C GLU A 132 16.37 4.41 -0.24
N ILE A 133 17.09 5.52 -0.05
CA ILE A 133 18.39 5.75 -0.70
C ILE A 133 19.39 4.64 -0.33
N ILE A 134 19.48 4.26 0.95
CA ILE A 134 20.34 3.17 1.41
C ILE A 134 19.95 1.84 0.74
N ARG A 135 18.65 1.59 0.55
CA ARG A 135 18.13 0.40 -0.14
C ARG A 135 18.57 0.35 -1.60
N ARG A 136 18.79 1.50 -2.24
CA ARG A 136 19.30 1.64 -3.62
C ARG A 136 20.81 1.51 -3.75
N MET A 137 21.57 1.58 -2.67
CA MET A 137 23.02 1.31 -2.69
C MET A 137 23.30 -0.20 -2.84
N LYS A 138 22.71 -0.87 -3.84
CA LYS A 138 22.88 -2.30 -4.11
C LYS A 138 24.14 -2.57 -4.90
N THR A 139 24.72 -3.74 -4.70
CA THR A 139 25.87 -4.18 -5.48
C THR A 139 25.40 -4.57 -6.89
N PRO A 140 26.00 -4.03 -7.97
CA PRO A 140 25.63 -4.42 -9.32
C PRO A 140 25.87 -5.91 -9.56
N ARG A 141 25.08 -6.53 -10.45
CA ARG A 141 25.19 -7.97 -10.72
C ARG A 141 26.54 -8.30 -11.36
N LYS A 142 27.10 -9.48 -11.03
CA LYS A 142 28.33 -10.04 -11.61
C LYS A 142 29.62 -9.20 -11.42
N VAL A 143 29.65 -8.29 -10.44
CA VAL A 143 30.86 -7.51 -10.14
C VAL A 143 31.84 -8.26 -9.23
N ALA A 144 33.11 -7.88 -9.27
CA ALA A 144 34.12 -8.47 -8.40
C ALA A 144 33.81 -8.25 -6.91
N ARG A 145 34.17 -9.23 -6.07
CA ARG A 145 33.92 -9.24 -4.61
C ARG A 145 34.39 -7.97 -3.89
N ARG A 146 35.44 -7.30 -4.39
CA ARG A 146 35.92 -6.03 -3.85
C ARG A 146 34.85 -4.93 -3.89
N HIS A 147 34.10 -4.81 -5.00
CA HIS A 147 33.04 -3.81 -5.15
C HIS A 147 31.83 -4.16 -4.28
N ALA A 148 31.49 -5.44 -4.15
CA ALA A 148 30.46 -5.91 -3.22
C ALA A 148 30.78 -5.55 -1.76
N THR A 149 32.04 -5.75 -1.35
CA THR A 149 32.53 -5.42 0.00
C THR A 149 32.52 -3.92 0.22
N HIS A 150 32.97 -3.14 -0.77
CA HIS A 150 32.95 -1.68 -0.71
C HIS A 150 31.52 -1.13 -0.62
N MET A 151 30.59 -1.61 -1.45
CA MET A 151 29.18 -1.20 -1.41
C MET A 151 28.52 -1.55 -0.07
N ARG A 152 28.86 -2.69 0.54
CA ARG A 152 28.40 -3.04 1.89
C ARG A 152 28.88 -2.02 2.93
N SER A 153 30.17 -1.67 2.89
CA SER A 153 30.72 -0.66 3.81
C SER A 153 30.08 0.71 3.63
N ILE A 154 29.77 1.11 2.38
CA ILE A 154 29.04 2.35 2.09
C ILE A 154 27.64 2.31 2.72
N ARG A 155 26.89 1.20 2.56
CA ARG A 155 25.56 1.02 3.18
C ARG A 155 25.61 1.08 4.71
N GLU A 156 26.58 0.40 5.32
CA GLU A 156 26.76 0.41 6.78
C GLU A 156 27.04 1.82 7.29
N ALA A 157 27.92 2.57 6.61
CA ALA A 157 28.20 3.97 6.96
C ALA A 157 26.95 4.87 6.77
N ALA A 158 26.21 4.69 5.68
CA ALA A 158 24.97 5.43 5.45
C ALA A 158 23.89 5.11 6.48
N ALA A 159 23.80 3.85 6.94
CA ALA A 159 22.87 3.44 7.99
C ALA A 159 23.18 4.11 9.35
N VAL A 160 24.46 4.30 9.69
CA VAL A 160 24.85 5.07 10.87
C VAL A 160 24.38 6.51 10.75
N ILE A 161 24.60 7.15 9.59
CA ILE A 161 24.15 8.53 9.34
C ILE A 161 22.61 8.64 9.41
N HIS A 162 21.88 7.63 8.91
CA HIS A 162 20.43 7.57 9.04
C HIS A 162 19.97 7.48 10.50
N GLY A 163 20.65 6.73 11.36
CA GLY A 163 20.37 6.72 12.80
C GLY A 163 20.57 8.08 13.46
N GLU A 164 21.59 8.83 13.05
CA GLU A 164 21.78 10.22 13.50
C GLU A 164 20.62 11.13 13.04
N LEU A 165 20.20 11.04 11.78
CA LEU A 165 19.05 11.80 11.27
C LEU A 165 17.76 11.47 12.03
N HIS A 166 17.52 10.19 12.33
CA HIS A 166 16.37 9.79 13.12
C HIS A 166 16.38 10.43 14.51
N THR A 167 17.55 10.55 15.14
CA THR A 167 17.69 11.24 16.43
C THR A 167 17.35 12.73 16.30
N VAL A 168 17.86 13.39 15.26
CA VAL A 168 17.52 14.80 14.97
C VAL A 168 16.02 14.97 14.74
N ARG A 169 15.39 14.04 14.01
CA ARG A 169 13.94 14.03 13.77
C ARG A 169 13.14 13.98 15.06
N SER A 170 13.48 13.07 15.98
CA SER A 170 12.81 13.00 17.28
C SER A 170 12.92 14.32 18.06
N HIS A 171 14.08 15.00 18.02
CA HIS A 171 14.22 16.31 18.65
C HIS A 171 13.42 17.42 17.95
N MET A 172 13.28 17.36 16.62
CA MET A 172 12.41 18.28 15.87
C MET A 172 10.93 18.06 16.22
N GLU A 173 10.49 16.81 16.37
CA GLU A 173 9.11 16.46 16.77
C GLU A 173 8.76 17.00 18.16
N GLU A 174 9.69 16.90 19.13
CA GLU A 174 9.54 17.53 20.46
C GLU A 174 9.38 19.05 20.33
N VAL A 175 10.19 19.70 19.49
CA VAL A 175 10.13 21.15 19.27
C VAL A 175 8.85 21.58 18.54
N ILE A 176 8.35 20.78 17.61
CA ILE A 176 7.06 21.02 16.94
C ILE A 176 5.92 21.07 17.96
N ILE A 177 5.92 20.16 18.94
CA ILE A 177 4.92 20.17 20.03
C ILE A 177 5.02 21.46 20.84
N LEU A 178 6.23 21.87 21.24
CA LEU A 178 6.45 23.11 22.00
C LEU A 178 6.03 24.37 21.21
N LEU A 179 6.32 24.42 19.91
CA LEU A 179 5.86 25.49 19.01
C LEU A 179 4.34 25.58 18.99
N ARG A 180 3.66 24.44 18.82
CA ARG A 180 2.19 24.40 18.81
C ARG A 180 1.57 24.85 20.12
N GLU A 181 2.12 24.42 21.25
CA GLU A 181 1.68 24.85 22.59
C GLU A 181 1.86 26.35 22.80
N SER A 182 2.89 26.94 22.20
CA SER A 182 3.19 28.38 22.25
C SER A 182 2.51 29.21 21.15
N ARG A 183 1.58 28.62 20.37
CA ARG A 183 0.92 29.25 19.21
C ARG A 183 1.91 29.78 18.17
N ASP A 184 2.92 28.97 17.84
CA ASP A 184 4.01 29.28 16.92
C ASP A 184 4.79 30.55 17.31
N GLY A 185 4.88 30.82 18.61
CA GLY A 185 5.20 32.12 19.24
C GLY A 185 6.57 32.75 18.97
N TYR A 186 7.30 32.33 17.93
CA TYR A 186 8.59 32.88 17.54
C TYR A 186 8.69 33.04 16.02
N LEU A 187 8.22 34.17 15.51
CA LEU A 187 8.56 34.65 14.16
C LEU A 187 9.90 35.37 14.23
N PHE A 188 10.87 34.98 13.41
CA PHE A 188 12.20 35.58 13.38
C PHE A 188 12.26 36.57 12.21
N ASP A 189 12.50 37.86 12.49
CA ASP A 189 12.61 38.89 11.44
C ASP A 189 13.74 38.59 10.44
N ARG A 190 14.80 37.92 10.90
CA ARG A 190 15.84 37.30 10.06
C ARG A 190 16.76 36.42 10.91
N LEU A 191 16.88 35.14 10.57
CA LEU A 191 17.93 34.30 11.15
C LEU A 191 19.31 34.71 10.64
N PRO A 192 20.37 34.61 11.46
CA PRO A 192 21.74 34.76 10.97
C PRO A 192 21.99 33.74 9.86
N GLU A 193 22.48 34.22 8.71
CA GLU A 193 23.00 33.31 7.69
C GLU A 193 24.12 32.49 8.34
N LEU A 194 24.09 31.16 8.17
CA LEU A 194 25.23 30.35 8.55
C LEU A 194 26.45 30.94 7.83
N PRO A 195 27.62 31.05 8.51
CA PRO A 195 28.81 31.55 7.86
C PRO A 195 29.01 30.80 6.54
N GLU A 196 29.02 31.56 5.44
CA GLU A 196 29.27 30.99 4.14
C GLU A 196 30.59 30.21 4.23
N PRO A 197 30.64 28.96 3.73
CA PRO A 197 31.91 28.28 3.63
C PRO A 197 32.87 29.18 2.85
N PRO A 198 34.16 29.26 3.23
CA PRO A 198 35.11 30.11 2.53
C PRO A 198 35.03 29.81 1.03
N THR A 199 34.82 30.87 0.25
CA THR A 199 34.68 30.79 -1.20
C THR A 199 35.86 30.01 -1.76
N LEU A 200 35.58 28.97 -2.54
CA LEU A 200 36.59 28.13 -3.18
C LEU A 200 37.41 28.99 -4.16
N GLU A 201 38.45 29.66 -3.67
CA GLU A 201 39.44 30.32 -4.51
C GLU A 201 40.16 29.26 -5.35
N GLY A 202 39.70 29.14 -6.61
CA GLY A 202 40.16 28.13 -7.56
C GLY A 202 39.05 27.50 -8.41
N VAL A 203 37.78 27.71 -8.05
CA VAL A 203 36.62 27.32 -8.87
C VAL A 203 35.74 28.56 -9.08
N GLN A 204 36.21 29.49 -9.92
CA GLN A 204 35.29 30.45 -10.54
C GLN A 204 34.55 29.74 -11.68
N GLY A 205 33.46 29.10 -11.28
CA GLY A 205 32.42 28.53 -12.13
C GLY A 205 31.30 28.01 -11.22
N PRO A 206 30.03 28.05 -11.64
CA PRO A 206 28.97 27.37 -10.90
C PRO A 206 29.39 25.91 -10.66
N LEU A 207 28.87 25.27 -9.62
CA LEU A 207 28.90 23.80 -9.49
C LEU A 207 28.13 23.22 -10.69
N THR A 208 28.78 23.17 -11.85
CA THR A 208 28.26 22.50 -13.03
C THR A 208 28.46 21.03 -12.75
N ILE A 209 27.42 20.39 -12.21
CA ILE A 209 27.19 18.97 -12.46
C ILE A 209 27.38 18.82 -13.98
N LYS A 210 28.44 18.13 -14.42
CA LYS A 210 28.66 17.87 -15.85
C LYS A 210 27.59 16.90 -16.31
N ILE A 211 26.42 17.43 -16.65
CA ILE A 211 25.49 16.79 -17.56
C ILE A 211 26.17 16.87 -18.95
N PRO A 212 26.45 15.73 -19.63
CA PRO A 212 27.11 15.76 -20.93
C PRO A 212 26.30 16.59 -21.94
N PRO A 213 26.91 17.57 -22.64
CA PRO A 213 26.21 18.37 -23.63
C PRO A 213 26.35 17.72 -25.01
N GLU A 214 25.56 16.69 -25.29
CA GLU A 214 25.29 16.26 -26.68
C GLU A 214 24.07 15.33 -26.77
N ILE A 215 22.88 15.93 -26.67
CA ILE A 215 21.68 15.45 -27.40
C ILE A 215 21.05 16.69 -28.01
N THR A 216 21.64 17.15 -29.11
CA THR A 216 21.00 18.11 -30.00
C THR A 216 20.11 17.34 -30.95
N GLU A 217 18.81 17.66 -30.94
CA GLU A 217 17.81 17.28 -31.94
C GLU A 217 17.66 15.78 -32.26
N ILE A 218 16.96 15.05 -31.37
CA ILE A 218 16.12 13.94 -31.82
C ILE A 218 14.75 14.54 -32.15
N GLN A 219 14.39 14.49 -33.44
CA GLN A 219 13.01 14.74 -33.88
C GLN A 219 12.03 13.91 -33.03
N PRO A 220 10.82 14.43 -32.74
CA PRO A 220 9.87 13.74 -31.89
C PRO A 220 9.42 12.45 -32.60
N SER A 221 10.04 11.32 -32.22
CA SER A 221 9.41 10.03 -32.37
C SER A 221 8.32 9.97 -31.32
N SER A 222 7.08 9.98 -31.80
CA SER A 222 5.86 9.76 -31.03
C SER A 222 5.95 8.46 -30.24
N ALA A 223 6.48 8.52 -29.03
CA ALA A 223 6.25 7.57 -27.97
C ALA A 223 5.86 8.41 -26.76
N GLU A 224 4.55 8.45 -26.52
CA GLU A 224 3.93 9.08 -25.37
C GLU A 224 4.56 8.47 -24.11
N CYS A 225 5.44 9.23 -23.45
CA CYS A 225 5.92 8.91 -22.11
C CYS A 225 4.94 9.59 -21.15
N GLU A 226 4.02 8.77 -20.63
CA GLU A 226 3.09 9.09 -19.56
C GLU A 226 3.84 9.67 -18.33
N PRO A 227 3.20 10.57 -17.57
CA PRO A 227 3.82 11.28 -16.47
C PRO A 227 4.08 10.37 -15.26
N GLU A 228 5.14 10.73 -14.54
CA GLU A 228 5.65 10.15 -13.30
C GLU A 228 4.58 10.09 -12.20
N GLU A 229 4.23 8.88 -11.77
CA GLU A 229 3.45 8.64 -10.55
C GLU A 229 4.40 8.35 -9.39
N GLU A 230 4.34 9.28 -8.43
CA GLU A 230 4.96 9.38 -7.11
C GLU A 230 5.31 8.04 -6.42
N ALA A 231 6.46 8.00 -5.74
CA ALA A 231 7.03 6.86 -5.01
C ALA A 231 6.25 6.42 -3.74
N VAL A 232 4.93 6.45 -3.79
CA VAL A 232 4.06 5.61 -2.97
C VAL A 232 4.14 4.21 -3.57
N LEU A 233 4.35 3.13 -2.79
CA LEU A 233 4.10 1.79 -3.33
C LEU A 233 2.68 1.81 -3.90
N PRO A 234 2.47 1.71 -5.21
CA PRO A 234 1.14 1.93 -5.76
C PRO A 234 0.28 0.84 -5.14
N ARG A 235 -0.75 1.27 -4.39
CA ARG A 235 -1.78 0.36 -3.84
C ARG A 235 -2.44 -0.46 -4.95
N TRP A 236 -2.26 -0.01 -6.19
CA TRP A 236 -2.82 -0.54 -7.40
C TRP A 236 -1.74 -1.21 -8.26
N PRO A 237 -2.01 -2.42 -8.79
CA PRO A 237 -1.15 -3.06 -9.77
C PRO A 237 -0.92 -2.16 -10.99
N ARG A 238 0.31 -2.20 -11.53
CA ARG A 238 0.68 -1.50 -12.76
C ARG A 238 0.01 -2.14 -13.98
N ASP A 239 0.04 -1.44 -15.12
CA ASP A 239 -0.45 -1.97 -16.40
C ASP A 239 0.25 -3.31 -16.72
N PRO A 240 -0.48 -4.43 -16.94
CA PRO A 240 0.08 -5.71 -17.37
C PRO A 240 1.00 -5.65 -18.58
N SER A 241 0.84 -4.64 -19.45
CA SER A 241 1.67 -4.45 -20.65
C SER A 241 3.16 -4.22 -20.33
N ILE A 242 3.50 -3.84 -19.09
CA ILE A 242 4.91 -3.66 -18.66
C ILE A 242 5.65 -4.98 -18.44
N LEU A 243 4.93 -6.11 -18.35
CA LEU A 243 5.55 -7.40 -18.12
C LEU A 243 6.27 -7.84 -19.39
N HIS A 244 7.57 -8.12 -19.27
CA HIS A 244 8.35 -8.61 -20.39
C HIS A 244 7.88 -10.04 -20.75
N PRO A 245 7.38 -10.29 -21.97
CA PRO A 245 6.72 -11.55 -22.32
C PRO A 245 7.67 -12.75 -22.27
N ASP A 246 8.98 -12.54 -22.44
CA ASP A 246 9.98 -13.61 -22.34
C ASP A 246 10.31 -14.02 -20.90
N THR A 247 9.85 -13.27 -19.88
CA THR A 247 10.23 -13.49 -18.47
C THR A 247 9.02 -13.76 -17.58
N PHE A 248 7.87 -13.18 -17.89
CA PHE A 248 6.67 -13.28 -17.08
C PHE A 248 5.49 -13.69 -17.94
N GLU A 249 4.65 -14.56 -17.39
CA GLU A 249 3.39 -14.94 -18.02
C GLU A 249 2.41 -13.76 -18.02
N PRO A 250 1.55 -13.62 -19.05
CA PRO A 250 0.58 -12.56 -19.09
C PRO A 250 -0.44 -12.71 -17.96
N ILE A 251 -0.93 -11.57 -17.46
CA ILE A 251 -1.91 -11.52 -16.38
C ILE A 251 -3.24 -11.04 -16.93
N TRP A 252 -4.33 -11.68 -16.54
CA TRP A 252 -5.67 -11.16 -16.73
C TRP A 252 -6.01 -10.19 -15.61
N MET A 253 -6.50 -9.01 -15.96
CA MET A 253 -7.04 -8.06 -15.00
C MET A 253 -8.44 -7.64 -15.43
N SER A 254 -9.34 -7.46 -14.46
CA SER A 254 -10.72 -7.07 -14.74
C SER A 254 -10.83 -5.73 -15.48
N SER A 255 -9.87 -4.81 -15.27
CA SER A 255 -9.82 -3.50 -15.91
C SER A 255 -9.10 -3.48 -17.27
N TYR A 256 -8.18 -4.41 -17.53
CA TYR A 256 -7.30 -4.38 -18.72
C TYR A 256 -7.52 -5.57 -19.66
N GLY A 257 -8.29 -6.57 -19.25
CA GLY A 257 -8.45 -7.82 -19.99
C GLY A 257 -7.16 -8.65 -19.96
N PHE A 258 -6.94 -9.43 -21.03
CA PHE A 258 -5.74 -10.27 -21.18
C PHE A 258 -4.83 -9.72 -22.28
N PRO A 259 -3.56 -9.38 -21.99
CA PRO A 259 -2.64 -8.81 -22.97
C PRO A 259 -1.98 -9.85 -23.91
N GLY A 260 -2.36 -11.12 -23.86
CA GLY A 260 -1.74 -12.21 -24.62
C GLY A 260 -2.70 -13.36 -25.01
N PRO A 261 -2.19 -14.54 -25.38
CA PRO A 261 -3.00 -15.74 -25.57
C PRO A 261 -3.31 -16.41 -24.22
N MET A 262 -4.58 -16.45 -23.82
CA MET A 262 -5.02 -16.99 -22.53
C MET A 262 -4.83 -18.51 -22.49
N THR A 263 -4.27 -19.02 -21.38
CA THR A 263 -4.19 -20.46 -21.15
C THR A 263 -5.58 -21.01 -20.83
N GLU A 264 -5.82 -22.29 -21.14
CA GLU A 264 -7.12 -22.94 -20.90
C GLU A 264 -7.49 -22.92 -19.39
N GLU A 265 -6.50 -23.14 -18.51
CA GLU A 265 -6.68 -23.05 -17.05
C GLU A 265 -7.10 -21.65 -16.59
N MET A 266 -6.52 -20.58 -17.15
CA MET A 266 -6.91 -19.22 -16.81
C MET A 266 -8.26 -18.85 -17.42
N ALA A 267 -8.57 -19.36 -18.62
CA ALA A 267 -9.87 -19.14 -19.27
C ALA A 267 -11.01 -19.74 -18.45
N ASP A 268 -10.84 -20.98 -17.96
CA ASP A 268 -11.81 -21.63 -17.08
C ASP A 268 -12.04 -20.81 -15.80
N ILE A 269 -10.96 -20.31 -15.17
CA ILE A 269 -11.05 -19.49 -13.95
C ILE A 269 -11.74 -18.15 -14.21
N VAL A 270 -11.45 -17.51 -15.34
CA VAL A 270 -12.02 -16.19 -15.70
C VAL A 270 -13.48 -16.33 -16.16
N GLU A 271 -13.83 -17.39 -16.89
CA GLU A 271 -15.20 -17.68 -17.31
C GLU A 271 -16.10 -18.07 -16.13
N ASP A 272 -15.62 -18.92 -15.21
CA ASP A 272 -16.34 -19.28 -13.98
C ASP A 272 -16.33 -18.13 -12.95
N GLY A 273 -15.35 -17.23 -13.03
CA GLY A 273 -15.01 -16.25 -12.00
C GLY A 273 -15.29 -14.80 -12.36
N LYS A 274 -16.57 -14.40 -12.48
CA LYS A 274 -17.01 -12.99 -12.59
C LYS A 274 -16.64 -12.09 -11.39
N HIS A 275 -15.89 -12.59 -10.42
CA HIS A 275 -15.62 -11.95 -9.12
C HIS A 275 -14.12 -11.79 -8.79
N CYS A 276 -13.21 -12.01 -9.74
CA CYS A 276 -11.78 -11.79 -9.53
C CYS A 276 -11.29 -10.45 -10.13
N TYR A 277 -10.31 -9.84 -9.45
CA TYR A 277 -9.62 -8.63 -9.87
C TYR A 277 -8.46 -8.93 -10.81
N MET A 278 -7.72 -9.99 -10.51
CA MET A 278 -6.51 -10.36 -11.23
C MET A 278 -6.31 -11.89 -11.20
N VAL A 279 -5.92 -12.46 -12.33
CA VAL A 279 -5.58 -13.88 -12.48
C VAL A 279 -4.29 -14.00 -13.27
N GLY A 280 -3.33 -14.75 -12.76
CA GLY A 280 -2.05 -14.99 -13.42
C GLY A 280 -1.12 -15.79 -12.53
N SER A 281 0.07 -16.11 -13.03
CA SER A 281 1.08 -16.73 -12.17
C SER A 281 1.42 -15.81 -11.00
N LEU A 282 1.65 -16.40 -9.83
CA LEU A 282 2.03 -15.69 -8.62
C LEU A 282 3.27 -14.83 -8.88
N ARG A 283 4.23 -15.33 -9.66
CA ARG A 283 5.42 -14.58 -10.08
C ARG A 283 5.09 -13.31 -10.85
N SER A 284 4.28 -13.41 -11.89
CA SER A 284 3.89 -12.26 -12.69
C SER A 284 3.18 -11.23 -11.83
N ILE A 285 2.26 -11.67 -10.97
CA ILE A 285 1.52 -10.80 -10.06
C ILE A 285 2.48 -10.06 -9.11
N LEU A 286 3.41 -10.76 -8.45
CA LEU A 286 4.41 -10.18 -7.55
C LEU A 286 5.29 -9.14 -8.26
N CYS A 287 5.68 -9.40 -9.51
CA CYS A 287 6.43 -8.45 -10.32
C CYS A 287 5.61 -7.18 -10.61
N LEU A 288 4.33 -7.35 -10.98
CA LEU A 288 3.41 -6.26 -11.28
C LEU A 288 3.27 -5.30 -10.09
N ILE A 289 3.12 -5.84 -8.88
CA ILE A 289 2.97 -5.09 -7.61
C ILE A 289 4.30 -4.74 -6.92
N ARG A 290 5.45 -5.03 -7.55
CA ARG A 290 6.82 -4.72 -7.05
C ARG A 290 7.24 -5.45 -5.77
N PHE A 291 6.68 -6.62 -5.50
CA PHE A 291 7.05 -7.44 -4.34
C PHE A 291 8.24 -8.34 -4.68
N PHE A 292 9.35 -7.72 -5.09
CA PHE A 292 10.51 -8.44 -5.63
C PHE A 292 11.19 -9.36 -4.62
N ASP A 293 11.19 -9.02 -3.33
CA ASP A 293 11.80 -9.87 -2.30
C ASP A 293 11.01 -11.19 -2.13
N ILE A 294 9.68 -11.15 -2.31
CA ILE A 294 8.83 -12.37 -2.28
C ILE A 294 8.94 -13.11 -3.61
N LEU A 295 9.07 -12.40 -4.74
CA LEU A 295 9.34 -13.02 -6.03
C LEU A 295 10.65 -13.83 -6.01
N ASP A 296 11.71 -13.27 -5.39
CA ASP A 296 12.98 -13.97 -5.19
C ASP A 296 12.78 -15.22 -4.32
N ALA A 297 11.87 -15.20 -3.34
CA ALA A 297 11.52 -16.36 -2.52
C ALA A 297 10.79 -17.46 -3.31
N VAL A 298 9.99 -17.11 -4.33
CA VAL A 298 9.38 -18.09 -5.24
C VAL A 298 10.45 -18.81 -6.07
N ASP A 299 11.53 -18.12 -6.44
CA ASP A 299 12.66 -18.71 -7.20
C ASP A 299 13.64 -19.51 -6.32
N ASP A 300 13.56 -19.37 -5.00
CA ASP A 300 14.50 -20.01 -4.08
C ASP A 300 14.06 -21.45 -3.77
N PRO A 301 14.84 -22.49 -4.16
CA PRO A 301 14.49 -23.89 -3.89
C PRO A 301 14.47 -24.25 -2.40
N ALA A 302 14.98 -23.39 -1.52
CA ALA A 302 14.89 -23.57 -0.07
C ALA A 302 13.56 -23.05 0.53
N CYS A 303 12.78 -22.29 -0.23
CA CYS A 303 11.48 -21.77 0.19
C CYS A 303 10.36 -22.74 -0.20
N THR A 304 9.29 -22.75 0.60
CA THR A 304 8.10 -23.58 0.32
C THR A 304 7.08 -22.88 -0.58
N LEU A 305 7.29 -21.60 -0.89
CA LEU A 305 6.41 -20.83 -1.74
C LEU A 305 6.64 -21.21 -3.21
N ILE A 306 5.63 -21.80 -3.85
CA ILE A 306 5.72 -22.32 -5.22
C ILE A 306 4.89 -21.43 -6.15
N ASP A 307 5.42 -21.17 -7.35
CA ASP A 307 4.67 -20.48 -8.38
C ASP A 307 3.46 -21.31 -8.85
N HIS A 308 2.31 -20.64 -8.95
CA HIS A 308 1.07 -21.23 -9.42
C HIS A 308 0.13 -20.10 -9.86
N ILE A 309 -0.97 -20.46 -10.53
CA ILE A 309 -2.00 -19.49 -10.89
C ILE A 309 -2.69 -19.00 -9.61
N ALA A 310 -2.49 -17.71 -9.30
CA ALA A 310 -3.13 -17.05 -8.18
C ALA A 310 -4.32 -16.21 -8.68
N VAL A 311 -5.41 -16.25 -7.90
CA VAL A 311 -6.64 -15.52 -8.17
C VAL A 311 -6.84 -14.48 -7.08
N ILE A 312 -6.72 -13.20 -7.43
CA ILE A 312 -6.96 -12.09 -6.52
C ILE A 312 -8.46 -11.73 -6.59
N PRO A 313 -9.21 -11.77 -5.48
CA PRO A 313 -10.63 -11.40 -5.47
C PRO A 313 -10.85 -9.91 -5.78
N ASN A 314 -12.00 -9.58 -6.37
CA ASN A 314 -12.45 -8.20 -6.49
C ASN A 314 -12.53 -7.51 -5.12
N GLY A 315 -12.17 -6.22 -5.08
CA GLY A 315 -12.21 -5.41 -3.85
C GLY A 315 -11.07 -5.66 -2.87
N THR A 316 -10.06 -6.47 -3.23
CA THR A 316 -8.90 -6.76 -2.36
C THR A 316 -7.62 -6.19 -2.95
N SER A 317 -6.73 -5.65 -2.10
CA SER A 317 -5.37 -5.30 -2.52
C SER A 317 -4.59 -6.59 -2.82
N PRO A 318 -3.98 -6.75 -4.02
CA PRO A 318 -3.20 -7.93 -4.33
C PRO A 318 -2.06 -8.19 -3.35
N GLY A 319 -1.41 -7.11 -2.86
CA GLY A 319 -0.31 -7.21 -1.89
C GLY A 319 -0.77 -7.82 -0.58
N SER A 320 -1.74 -7.20 0.10
CA SER A 320 -2.26 -7.72 1.37
C SER A 320 -2.88 -9.12 1.23
N PHE A 321 -3.56 -9.40 0.11
CA PHE A 321 -4.10 -10.74 -0.14
C PHE A 321 -3.01 -11.81 -0.20
N ILE A 322 -1.94 -11.57 -0.96
CA ILE A 322 -0.82 -12.50 -1.10
C ILE A 322 -0.09 -12.67 0.21
N LEU A 323 0.20 -11.59 0.95
CA LEU A 323 0.87 -11.67 2.24
C LEU A 323 0.08 -12.52 3.23
N GLY A 324 -1.23 -12.29 3.36
CA GLY A 324 -2.09 -13.06 4.24
C GLY A 324 -2.28 -14.51 3.80
N LEU A 325 -2.43 -14.77 2.49
CA LEU A 325 -2.64 -16.13 1.98
C LEU A 325 -1.40 -17.02 2.12
N TYR A 326 -0.21 -16.44 1.98
CA TYR A 326 1.06 -17.18 2.00
C TYR A 326 1.93 -16.89 3.22
N GLU A 327 1.38 -16.32 4.29
CA GLU A 327 2.13 -15.90 5.48
C GLU A 327 3.06 -16.98 6.01
N ALA A 328 2.56 -18.22 6.13
CA ALA A 328 3.34 -19.35 6.65
C ALA A 328 4.42 -19.87 5.68
N GLN A 329 4.35 -19.50 4.39
CA GLN A 329 5.27 -19.95 3.34
C GLN A 329 6.34 -18.90 3.01
N ILE A 330 6.06 -17.64 3.30
CA ILE A 330 7.00 -16.54 3.10
C ILE A 330 8.00 -16.54 4.27
N PRO A 331 9.32 -16.54 4.00
CA PRO A 331 10.32 -16.46 5.06
C PRO A 331 10.06 -15.27 5.98
N LYS A 332 10.08 -15.50 7.30
CA LYS A 332 9.72 -14.51 8.32
C LYS A 332 10.44 -13.15 8.14
N HIS A 333 11.73 -13.18 7.83
CA HIS A 333 12.53 -11.96 7.62
C HIS A 333 12.14 -11.15 6.37
N ILE A 334 11.43 -11.76 5.41
CA ILE A 334 10.82 -11.07 4.26
C ILE A 334 9.49 -10.47 4.72
N MET A 335 8.68 -11.23 5.45
CA MET A 335 7.39 -10.77 5.98
C MET A 335 7.55 -9.54 6.90
N GLU A 336 8.53 -9.58 7.81
CA GLU A 336 8.85 -8.48 8.74
C GLU A 336 9.16 -7.15 8.02
N LYS A 337 9.57 -7.15 6.74
CA LYS A 337 9.77 -5.92 5.96
C LYS A 337 8.47 -5.25 5.54
N TYR A 338 7.41 -6.04 5.38
CA TYR A 338 6.09 -5.60 4.92
C TYR A 338 5.16 -5.31 6.11
N ASP A 339 5.37 -5.97 7.25
CA ASP A 339 4.64 -5.71 8.50
C ASP A 339 4.85 -4.28 9.04
N ASP A 340 6.03 -3.68 8.81
CA ASP A 340 6.31 -2.29 9.22
C ASP A 340 5.60 -1.23 8.35
N TRP A 341 5.02 -1.61 7.20
CA TRP A 341 4.44 -0.67 6.23
C TRP A 341 2.90 -0.56 6.31
N GLU A 342 2.21 -1.62 6.73
CA GLU A 342 0.81 -1.51 7.13
C GLU A 342 0.75 -0.84 8.49
N TYR A 343 0.70 0.50 8.48
CA TYR A 343 0.14 1.36 9.53
C TYR A 343 0.06 0.65 10.87
N ARG A 344 1.17 0.54 11.63
CA ARG A 344 1.08 0.03 13.01
C ARG A 344 -0.02 0.84 13.69
N PRO A 345 -1.19 0.29 14.01
CA PRO A 345 -1.99 0.89 15.04
C PRO A 345 -1.12 0.65 16.27
N ILE A 346 -0.40 1.69 16.70
CA ILE A 346 0.28 1.88 17.99
C ILE A 346 0.45 0.58 18.78
N ASP A 347 1.70 0.14 18.99
CA ASP A 347 2.17 -0.97 19.83
C ASP A 347 1.34 -1.22 21.12
N HIS A 348 0.14 -1.75 20.94
CA HIS A 348 -0.65 -2.44 21.94
C HIS A 348 -0.67 -3.87 21.44
N GLU A 349 -0.30 -4.80 22.33
CA GLU A 349 -0.41 -6.25 22.17
C GLU A 349 -1.88 -6.67 21.96
N PHE A 350 -2.54 -6.19 20.91
CA PHE A 350 -3.75 -6.79 20.42
C PHE A 350 -3.30 -8.08 19.74
N SER A 351 -3.32 -9.16 20.53
CA SER A 351 -3.42 -10.50 19.96
C SER A 351 -4.68 -10.50 19.10
N PHE A 352 -4.52 -10.32 17.80
CA PHE A 352 -5.62 -10.50 16.88
C PHE A 352 -6.11 -11.94 17.06
N PRO A 353 -7.41 -12.16 17.31
CA PRO A 353 -7.92 -13.50 17.49
C PRO A 353 -7.60 -14.30 16.22
N ILE A 354 -7.12 -15.53 16.39
CA ILE A 354 -7.04 -16.48 15.29
C ILE A 354 -8.46 -16.67 14.78
N TRP A 355 -8.77 -16.12 13.61
CA TRP A 355 -10.09 -16.21 13.00
C TRP A 355 -10.28 -17.62 12.43
N ALA A 356 -10.54 -18.57 13.32
CA ALA A 356 -10.84 -19.96 13.00
C ALA A 356 -12.22 -20.34 13.55
N ALA A 357 -12.80 -21.42 13.02
CA ALA A 357 -13.99 -22.01 13.60
C ALA A 357 -13.71 -22.40 15.07
N PRO A 358 -14.56 -22.00 16.04
CA PRO A 358 -14.33 -22.32 17.44
C PRO A 358 -14.24 -23.83 17.66
N ALA A 359 -13.34 -24.29 18.52
CA ALA A 359 -13.07 -25.72 18.72
C ALA A 359 -14.30 -26.52 19.19
N ALA A 360 -15.26 -25.86 19.86
CA ALA A 360 -16.52 -26.45 20.28
C ALA A 360 -17.48 -26.75 19.10
N VAL A 361 -17.26 -26.15 17.93
CA VAL A 361 -18.09 -26.36 16.74
C VAL A 361 -17.56 -27.54 15.94
N THR A 362 -18.40 -28.55 15.78
CA THR A 362 -18.05 -29.81 15.11
C THR A 362 -18.86 -30.03 13.84
N THR A 363 -18.59 -31.13 13.14
CA THR A 363 -19.38 -31.55 11.97
C THR A 363 -20.79 -32.03 12.31
N THR A 364 -21.13 -32.15 13.59
CA THR A 364 -22.47 -32.48 14.06
C THR A 364 -23.13 -31.19 14.58
N PRO A 365 -24.36 -30.87 14.12
CA PRO A 365 -25.10 -29.72 14.62
C PRO A 365 -25.22 -29.74 16.14
N SER A 366 -24.93 -28.61 16.77
CA SER A 366 -25.06 -28.46 18.21
C SER A 366 -25.48 -27.04 18.58
N SER A 367 -26.39 -26.90 19.53
CA SER A 367 -26.89 -25.59 19.96
C SER A 367 -26.15 -25.11 21.19
N HIS A 368 -25.49 -23.95 21.07
CA HIS A 368 -24.68 -23.35 22.11
C HIS A 368 -25.19 -21.94 22.47
N PRO A 369 -25.08 -21.52 23.74
CA PRO A 369 -25.10 -20.10 24.07
C PRO A 369 -24.01 -19.35 23.29
N LEU A 370 -24.34 -18.20 22.73
CA LEU A 370 -23.39 -17.46 21.88
C LEU A 370 -22.17 -16.99 22.68
N GLU A 371 -22.38 -16.61 23.93
CA GLU A 371 -21.35 -16.15 24.87
C GLU A 371 -20.32 -17.22 25.26
N ASP A 372 -20.70 -18.50 25.21
CA ASP A 372 -19.78 -19.63 25.44
C ASP A 372 -18.79 -19.82 24.29
N ILE A 373 -19.18 -19.36 23.09
CA ILE A 373 -18.40 -19.54 21.85
C ILE A 373 -17.68 -18.25 21.47
N TYR A 374 -18.31 -17.10 21.70
CA TYR A 374 -17.81 -15.76 21.41
C TYR A 374 -17.96 -14.88 22.66
N PRO A 375 -16.94 -14.81 23.53
CA PRO A 375 -17.01 -14.09 24.81
C PRO A 375 -17.32 -12.60 24.66
N TRP A 376 -16.97 -12.00 23.52
CA TRP A 376 -17.18 -10.58 23.22
C TRP A 376 -18.52 -10.30 22.51
N CYS A 377 -19.34 -11.33 22.28
CA CYS A 377 -20.64 -11.11 21.68
C CYS A 377 -21.55 -10.27 22.59
N ARG A 378 -22.53 -9.60 21.99
CA ARG A 378 -23.59 -8.89 22.73
C ARG A 378 -24.88 -9.72 22.72
N PRO A 379 -25.09 -10.62 23.69
CA PRO A 379 -26.15 -11.61 23.63
C PRO A 379 -27.56 -11.00 23.69
N ALA A 380 -27.72 -9.78 24.22
CA ALA A 380 -29.03 -9.14 24.39
C ALA A 380 -29.87 -9.03 23.09
N SER A 381 -29.21 -9.02 21.93
CA SER A 381 -29.87 -8.92 20.63
C SER A 381 -30.09 -10.26 19.94
N PHE A 382 -29.50 -11.35 20.44
CA PHE A 382 -29.54 -12.68 19.82
C PHE A 382 -30.40 -13.66 20.64
N PRO A 383 -30.84 -14.78 20.04
CA PRO A 383 -31.43 -15.87 20.79
C PRO A 383 -30.45 -16.47 21.81
N SER A 384 -31.01 -17.04 22.89
CA SER A 384 -30.21 -17.63 23.98
C SER A 384 -29.35 -18.82 23.56
N LYS A 385 -29.73 -19.51 22.48
CA LYS A 385 -28.96 -20.59 21.87
C LYS A 385 -29.03 -20.50 20.36
N ILE A 386 -27.90 -20.75 19.71
CA ILE A 386 -27.76 -20.76 18.26
C ILE A 386 -27.17 -22.12 17.86
N THR A 387 -27.74 -22.72 16.81
CA THR A 387 -27.21 -23.97 16.26
C THR A 387 -25.95 -23.70 15.47
N MET A 388 -24.87 -24.40 15.77
CA MET A 388 -23.59 -24.26 15.08
C MET A 388 -23.22 -25.57 14.39
N LEU A 389 -22.67 -25.44 13.19
CA LEU A 389 -22.26 -26.56 12.35
C LEU A 389 -20.96 -26.21 11.63
N LYS A 390 -20.00 -27.12 11.62
CA LYS A 390 -18.80 -27.03 10.79
C LYS A 390 -18.95 -27.93 9.57
N VAL A 391 -18.69 -27.40 8.38
CA VAL A 391 -18.81 -28.13 7.12
C VAL A 391 -17.54 -27.95 6.30
N LYS A 392 -17.08 -29.02 5.66
CA LYS A 392 -15.96 -28.94 4.72
C LYS A 392 -16.34 -28.11 3.50
N ASN A 393 -15.42 -27.29 3.02
CA ASN A 393 -15.58 -26.52 1.81
C ASN A 393 -15.85 -27.48 0.63
N GLN A 394 -16.91 -27.19 -0.12
CA GLN A 394 -17.37 -27.96 -1.28
C GLN A 394 -18.01 -26.98 -2.27
N LYS A 395 -18.29 -27.47 -3.49
CA LYS A 395 -19.10 -26.74 -4.46
C LYS A 395 -20.44 -26.33 -3.83
N PRO A 396 -20.97 -25.11 -4.09
CA PRO A 396 -22.10 -24.55 -3.36
C PRO A 396 -23.34 -25.45 -3.27
N GLN A 397 -23.73 -26.11 -4.36
CA GLN A 397 -24.91 -26.99 -4.39
C GLN A 397 -24.71 -28.22 -3.50
N LYS A 398 -23.53 -28.84 -3.55
CA LYS A 398 -23.20 -29.99 -2.72
C LYS A 398 -23.12 -29.60 -1.24
N MET A 399 -22.53 -28.44 -0.95
CA MET A 399 -22.51 -27.92 0.41
C MET A 399 -23.93 -27.66 0.92
N TYR A 400 -24.80 -27.05 0.10
CA TYR A 400 -26.19 -26.81 0.46
C TYR A 400 -26.92 -28.11 0.81
N SER A 401 -26.76 -29.17 0.00
CA SER A 401 -27.32 -30.49 0.33
C SER A 401 -26.80 -31.02 1.67
N MET A 402 -25.50 -30.92 1.94
CA MET A 402 -24.92 -31.34 3.22
C MET A 402 -25.48 -30.55 4.41
N VAL A 403 -25.65 -29.23 4.26
CA VAL A 403 -26.26 -28.38 5.29
C VAL A 403 -27.73 -28.76 5.47
N GLN A 404 -28.47 -28.99 4.38
CA GLN A 404 -29.88 -29.38 4.42
C GLN A 404 -30.10 -30.75 5.08
N ASP A 405 -29.19 -31.71 4.84
CA ASP A 405 -29.22 -33.02 5.50
C ASP A 405 -28.90 -32.91 7.01
N SER A 406 -28.06 -31.94 7.38
CA SER A 406 -27.64 -31.73 8.77
C SER A 406 -28.62 -30.86 9.57
N LEU A 407 -29.26 -29.89 8.91
CA LEU A 407 -30.17 -28.90 9.49
C LEU A 407 -31.54 -28.91 8.78
N PRO A 408 -32.23 -30.06 8.69
CA PRO A 408 -33.45 -30.18 7.90
C PRO A 408 -34.57 -29.30 8.47
N ASP A 409 -34.71 -29.22 9.79
CA ASP A 409 -35.80 -28.49 10.47
C ASP A 409 -35.64 -26.96 10.38
N GLU A 410 -34.40 -26.50 10.22
CA GLU A 410 -34.05 -25.11 10.06
C GLU A 410 -34.32 -24.62 8.64
N LEU A 411 -33.91 -25.41 7.64
CA LEU A 411 -33.87 -24.99 6.24
C LEU A 411 -35.13 -25.35 5.41
N THR A 412 -35.94 -26.32 5.82
CA THR A 412 -37.18 -26.67 5.09
C THR A 412 -38.33 -25.69 5.32
N LYS A 413 -38.16 -24.73 6.23
CA LYS A 413 -39.19 -23.72 6.53
C LYS A 413 -39.16 -22.58 5.51
N LYS A 414 -40.28 -21.88 5.38
CA LYS A 414 -40.37 -20.69 4.54
C LYS A 414 -39.58 -19.53 5.17
N ASN A 415 -39.21 -18.54 4.36
CA ASN A 415 -38.56 -17.30 4.80
C ASN A 415 -37.24 -17.49 5.55
N VAL A 416 -36.37 -18.36 5.03
CA VAL A 416 -35.00 -18.49 5.47
C VAL A 416 -34.12 -17.53 4.68
N PHE A 417 -33.27 -16.80 5.37
CA PHE A 417 -32.31 -15.87 4.78
C PHE A 417 -30.90 -16.21 5.25
N PHE A 418 -29.94 -15.95 4.39
CA PHE A 418 -28.54 -16.29 4.57
C PHE A 418 -27.67 -15.03 4.45
N ARG A 419 -26.62 -14.97 5.26
CA ARG A 419 -25.54 -13.99 5.11
C ARG A 419 -24.21 -14.72 5.11
N GLY A 420 -23.47 -14.63 4.01
CA GLY A 420 -22.09 -15.09 3.94
C GLY A 420 -21.13 -14.00 4.36
N LEU A 421 -20.07 -14.37 5.07
CA LEU A 421 -19.08 -13.44 5.58
C LEU A 421 -17.77 -14.15 5.95
N SER A 422 -16.67 -13.40 6.00
CA SER A 422 -15.42 -13.89 6.59
C SER A 422 -15.56 -14.14 8.09
N LEU A 423 -14.66 -14.93 8.69
CA LEU A 423 -14.70 -15.18 10.14
C LEU A 423 -14.44 -13.92 10.97
N GLN A 424 -13.60 -13.01 10.49
CA GLN A 424 -13.42 -11.69 11.10
C GLN A 424 -14.71 -10.87 11.05
N ALA A 425 -15.38 -10.80 9.89
CA ALA A 425 -16.64 -10.08 9.77
C ALA A 425 -17.76 -10.70 10.62
N LEU A 426 -17.73 -12.02 10.83
CA LEU A 426 -18.63 -12.71 11.74
C LEU A 426 -18.40 -12.25 13.17
N GLU A 427 -17.17 -12.32 13.66
CA GLU A 427 -16.84 -11.93 15.03
C GLU A 427 -17.20 -10.47 15.31
N LEU A 428 -16.91 -9.56 14.36
CA LEU A 428 -17.32 -8.16 14.46
C LEU A 428 -18.85 -8.01 14.48
N SER A 429 -19.56 -8.75 13.63
CA SER A 429 -21.03 -8.73 13.61
C SER A 429 -21.62 -9.22 14.93
N LEU A 430 -21.08 -10.28 15.52
CA LEU A 430 -21.54 -10.81 16.80
C LEU A 430 -21.22 -9.88 17.99
N SER A 431 -20.10 -9.14 17.90
CA SER A 431 -19.69 -8.15 18.90
C SER A 431 -20.50 -6.87 18.83
N PHE A 432 -20.88 -6.43 17.62
CA PHE A 432 -21.67 -5.22 17.40
C PHE A 432 -22.51 -5.31 16.12
N PHE A 433 -23.73 -5.83 16.25
CA PHE A 433 -24.64 -6.15 15.13
C PHE A 433 -25.39 -4.91 14.62
N ILE A 434 -24.67 -4.00 13.97
CA ILE A 434 -25.18 -2.71 13.45
C ILE A 434 -25.00 -2.62 11.92
N PRO A 435 -25.67 -1.67 11.23
CA PRO A 435 -25.38 -1.38 9.84
C PRO A 435 -23.90 -1.02 9.66
N ILE A 436 -23.21 -1.67 8.72
CA ILE A 436 -21.79 -1.42 8.45
C ILE A 436 -21.68 -0.84 7.03
N ILE A 437 -20.72 0.08 6.84
CA ILE A 437 -20.24 0.47 5.52
C ILE A 437 -19.05 -0.43 5.23
N GLN A 438 -19.18 -1.38 4.31
CA GLN A 438 -18.06 -2.21 3.91
C GLN A 438 -17.53 -1.65 2.59
N SER A 439 -16.46 -0.86 2.67
CA SER A 439 -15.80 -0.25 1.50
C SER A 439 -15.30 -1.27 0.47
N ASN A 440 -15.25 -2.55 0.83
CA ASN A 440 -14.74 -3.66 0.04
C ASN A 440 -15.84 -4.57 -0.55
N ASN A 441 -17.11 -4.44 -0.13
CA ASN A 441 -18.18 -5.21 -0.73
C ASN A 441 -18.77 -4.39 -1.88
N GLY A 442 -18.55 -4.86 -3.11
CA GLY A 442 -19.18 -4.28 -4.29
C GLY A 442 -20.71 -4.26 -4.23
N ASP A 443 -21.32 -4.98 -3.28
CA ASP A 443 -22.75 -5.27 -3.21
C ASP A 443 -23.50 -4.45 -2.14
N ASP A 444 -22.91 -3.36 -1.63
CA ASP A 444 -23.57 -2.32 -0.81
C ASP A 444 -24.55 -1.47 -1.64
N GLU A 445 -25.33 -2.10 -2.53
CA GLU A 445 -26.17 -1.48 -3.56
C GLU A 445 -27.26 -0.55 -3.01
N PHE A 446 -27.68 -0.78 -1.76
CA PHE A 446 -28.67 0.02 -1.05
C PHE A 446 -28.07 0.89 0.06
N GLY A 447 -26.74 0.92 0.16
CA GLY A 447 -25.97 1.66 1.15
C GLY A 447 -25.68 0.88 2.44
N PRO A 448 -25.35 1.59 3.53
CA PRO A 448 -24.96 0.98 4.81
C PRO A 448 -26.07 0.09 5.36
N GLY A 449 -25.77 -1.19 5.61
CA GLY A 449 -26.78 -2.15 6.04
C GLY A 449 -26.24 -3.53 6.35
N ILE A 450 -27.09 -4.38 6.93
CA ILE A 450 -26.85 -5.82 7.00
C ILE A 450 -27.66 -6.49 5.89
N TYR A 451 -26.96 -7.03 4.90
CA TYR A 451 -27.55 -7.69 3.74
C TYR A 451 -27.74 -9.18 4.00
N VAL A 452 -28.92 -9.68 3.63
CA VAL A 452 -29.25 -11.10 3.63
C VAL A 452 -29.98 -11.48 2.34
N THR A 453 -29.79 -12.70 1.88
CA THR A 453 -30.39 -13.25 0.65
C THR A 453 -31.15 -14.54 0.95
N SER A 454 -32.18 -14.86 0.16
CA SER A 454 -32.82 -16.18 0.23
C SER A 454 -32.03 -17.28 -0.48
N ASP A 455 -31.00 -16.93 -1.25
CA ASP A 455 -30.16 -17.89 -1.98
C ASP A 455 -28.92 -18.29 -1.16
N PHE A 456 -28.84 -19.58 -0.83
CA PHE A 456 -27.69 -20.14 -0.12
C PHE A 456 -26.41 -20.08 -0.96
N ILE A 457 -26.50 -20.25 -2.29
CA ILE A 457 -25.34 -20.29 -3.17
C ILE A 457 -24.64 -18.92 -3.13
N THR A 458 -25.42 -17.85 -3.26
CA THR A 458 -24.96 -16.47 -3.11
C THR A 458 -24.29 -16.23 -1.75
N ALA A 459 -24.92 -16.65 -0.64
CA ALA A 459 -24.29 -16.55 0.67
C ALA A 459 -22.98 -17.36 0.77
N LYS A 460 -22.90 -18.54 0.15
CA LYS A 460 -21.66 -19.33 0.11
C LYS A 460 -20.55 -18.62 -0.68
N MET A 461 -20.89 -17.92 -1.77
CA MET A 461 -19.90 -17.14 -2.52
C MET A 461 -19.30 -16.04 -1.64
N TYR A 462 -20.15 -15.29 -0.91
CA TYR A 462 -19.69 -14.26 0.04
C TYR A 462 -18.85 -14.81 1.20
N ALA A 463 -19.18 -16.01 1.69
CA ALA A 463 -18.42 -16.64 2.76
C ALA A 463 -17.03 -17.15 2.30
N GLY A 464 -16.79 -17.30 1.00
CA GLY A 464 -15.53 -17.83 0.48
C GLY A 464 -15.25 -19.28 0.94
N SER A 465 -13.98 -19.69 0.93
CA SER A 465 -13.54 -21.05 1.29
C SER A 465 -13.38 -21.31 2.79
N CYS A 466 -13.20 -20.25 3.59
CA CYS A 466 -12.85 -20.33 5.02
C CYS A 466 -13.69 -19.38 5.89
N GLY A 467 -14.88 -18.95 5.43
CA GLY A 467 -15.74 -18.04 6.17
C GLY A 467 -16.83 -18.75 6.96
N ALA A 468 -17.94 -18.03 7.14
CA ALA A 468 -19.14 -18.54 7.77
C ALA A 468 -20.41 -18.06 7.05
N ILE A 469 -21.51 -18.76 7.30
CA ILE A 469 -22.85 -18.39 6.83
C ILE A 469 -23.76 -18.29 8.05
N MET A 470 -24.33 -17.11 8.28
CA MET A 470 -25.39 -16.91 9.27
C MET A 470 -26.75 -17.23 8.64
N VAL A 471 -27.58 -17.96 9.36
CA VAL A 471 -28.92 -18.40 8.93
C VAL A 471 -29.98 -17.73 9.79
N PHE A 472 -30.84 -16.95 9.15
CA PHE A 472 -31.93 -16.22 9.77
C PHE A 472 -33.27 -16.79 9.33
N ARG A 473 -34.27 -16.79 10.22
CA ARG A 473 -35.60 -17.31 9.90
C ARG A 473 -36.69 -16.41 10.42
N ASP A 474 -37.64 -16.07 9.53
CA ASP A 474 -38.81 -15.26 9.85
C ASP A 474 -38.47 -13.97 10.64
N PRO A 475 -37.58 -13.09 10.11
CA PRO A 475 -37.34 -11.80 10.75
C PRO A 475 -38.65 -11.03 10.93
N ASP A 476 -38.91 -10.55 12.15
CA ASP A 476 -40.15 -9.84 12.47
C ASP A 476 -40.10 -8.41 11.89
N LEU A 477 -40.73 -8.24 10.73
CA LEU A 477 -40.78 -6.97 10.02
C LEU A 477 -41.96 -6.08 10.44
N ARG A 478 -42.78 -6.50 11.41
CA ARG A 478 -43.89 -5.68 11.91
C ARG A 478 -43.35 -4.41 12.54
N ASP A 479 -44.09 -3.32 12.35
CA ASP A 479 -43.74 -1.98 12.84
C ASP A 479 -42.45 -1.39 12.25
N LEU A 480 -41.81 -2.07 11.27
CA LEU A 480 -40.72 -1.52 10.48
C LEU A 480 -41.26 -0.96 9.15
N THR A 481 -40.68 0.15 8.69
CA THR A 481 -40.89 0.62 7.33
C THR A 481 -40.06 -0.25 6.39
N VAL A 482 -40.71 -1.22 5.75
CA VAL A 482 -40.11 -2.01 4.65
C VAL A 482 -40.32 -1.23 3.36
N TRP A 483 -39.23 -0.72 2.80
CA TRP A 483 -39.27 0.01 1.53
C TRP A 483 -38.80 -0.89 0.40
N GLN A 484 -39.57 -0.92 -0.68
CA GLN A 484 -39.21 -1.58 -1.93
C GLN A 484 -39.04 -0.49 -2.99
N PRO A 485 -37.80 -0.21 -3.43
CA PRO A 485 -37.56 0.82 -4.43
C PRO A 485 -38.23 0.43 -5.75
N THR A 486 -38.78 1.42 -6.45
CA THR A 486 -39.17 1.27 -7.85
C THR A 486 -37.95 1.00 -8.72
N SER A 487 -38.14 0.54 -9.97
CA SER A 487 -37.02 0.27 -10.88
C SER A 487 -36.08 1.47 -11.07
N ASP A 488 -36.64 2.68 -11.14
CA ASP A 488 -35.86 3.91 -11.27
C ASP A 488 -35.10 4.24 -9.98
N GLU A 489 -35.75 4.10 -8.81
CA GLU A 489 -35.12 4.33 -7.51
C GLU A 489 -34.01 3.31 -7.21
N TRP A 490 -34.22 2.04 -7.60
CA TRP A 490 -33.23 0.98 -7.49
C TRP A 490 -31.98 1.33 -8.30
N LEU A 491 -32.16 1.74 -9.57
CA LEU A 491 -31.05 2.12 -10.44
C LEU A 491 -30.28 3.32 -9.87
N LEU A 492 -30.99 4.30 -9.30
CA LEU A 492 -30.37 5.45 -8.63
C LEU A 492 -29.52 5.02 -7.42
N LEU A 493 -30.02 4.11 -6.58
CA LEU A 493 -29.27 3.60 -5.42
C LEU A 493 -28.01 2.85 -5.84
N VAL A 494 -28.14 1.89 -6.77
CA VAL A 494 -27.01 1.08 -7.26
C VAL A 494 -25.93 1.97 -7.86
N LYS A 495 -26.33 2.97 -8.66
CA LYS A 495 -25.38 3.95 -9.23
C LYS A 495 -24.67 4.76 -8.16
N HIS A 496 -25.41 5.24 -7.15
CA HIS A 496 -24.86 6.06 -6.08
C HIS A 496 -23.82 5.28 -5.26
N TRP A 497 -24.20 4.12 -4.73
CA TRP A 497 -23.37 3.37 -3.79
C TRP A 497 -22.23 2.61 -4.44
N ARG A 498 -22.29 2.34 -5.75
CA ARG A 498 -21.15 1.82 -6.51
C ARG A 498 -20.23 2.90 -7.09
N GLY A 499 -20.43 4.17 -6.73
CA GLY A 499 -19.53 5.27 -7.10
C GLY A 499 -19.52 5.63 -8.58
N LEU A 500 -20.62 5.39 -9.32
CA LEU A 500 -20.70 5.75 -10.74
C LEU A 500 -20.85 7.27 -10.89
N PRO A 501 -20.02 7.95 -11.71
CA PRO A 501 -19.95 9.41 -11.77
C PRO A 501 -21.25 10.02 -12.26
N HIS A 502 -22.00 10.69 -11.38
CA HIS A 502 -23.19 11.48 -11.75
C HIS A 502 -23.26 12.75 -10.89
N SER A 503 -23.40 13.90 -11.54
CA SER A 503 -23.82 15.15 -10.89
C SER A 503 -25.34 15.08 -10.64
N ASP A 504 -25.76 15.43 -9.42
CA ASP A 504 -27.16 15.68 -9.01
C ASP A 504 -28.05 14.47 -8.63
N LEU A 505 -27.51 13.43 -7.98
CA LEU A 505 -28.34 12.36 -7.40
C LEU A 505 -29.07 12.84 -6.14
N LYS A 506 -30.41 12.85 -6.18
CA LYS A 506 -31.25 13.00 -4.99
C LYS A 506 -31.60 11.63 -4.44
N VAL A 507 -31.24 11.37 -3.19
CA VAL A 507 -31.59 10.12 -2.49
C VAL A 507 -33.13 10.00 -2.42
N PRO A 508 -33.72 8.87 -2.85
CA PRO A 508 -35.16 8.67 -2.77
C PRO A 508 -35.69 8.84 -1.34
N PRO A 509 -36.83 9.52 -1.11
CA PRO A 509 -37.36 9.74 0.24
C PRO A 509 -37.65 8.45 1.02
N GLY A 510 -37.92 7.34 0.31
CA GLY A 510 -38.12 6.03 0.93
C GLY A 510 -36.86 5.48 1.62
N HIS A 511 -35.67 5.77 1.08
CA HIS A 511 -34.38 5.34 1.65
C HIS A 511 -34.18 5.90 3.06
N GLN A 512 -34.45 7.18 3.25
CA GLN A 512 -34.25 7.88 4.54
C GLN A 512 -35.13 7.36 5.68
N ARG A 513 -36.25 6.72 5.36
CA ARG A 513 -37.24 6.25 6.34
C ARG A 513 -37.26 4.73 6.48
N ALA A 514 -36.53 4.02 5.63
CA ALA A 514 -36.53 2.57 5.62
C ALA A 514 -35.90 2.03 6.92
N GLY A 515 -36.59 1.07 7.54
CA GLY A 515 -35.95 0.16 8.49
C GLY A 515 -35.32 -1.04 7.78
N VAL A 516 -35.95 -1.46 6.68
CA VAL A 516 -35.50 -2.54 5.80
C VAL A 516 -35.73 -2.11 4.36
N ILE A 517 -34.76 -2.36 3.50
CA ILE A 517 -34.87 -2.18 2.05
C ILE A 517 -34.96 -3.58 1.42
N ARG A 518 -35.98 -3.80 0.59
CA ARG A 518 -36.21 -5.05 -0.12
C ARG A 518 -36.06 -4.79 -1.61
N GLY A 519 -35.13 -5.47 -2.28
CA GLY A 519 -34.90 -5.25 -3.70
C GLY A 519 -34.13 -6.38 -4.36
N ALA A 520 -34.11 -6.38 -5.69
CA ALA A 520 -33.30 -7.34 -6.45
C ALA A 520 -31.80 -7.06 -6.25
N MET A 521 -30.99 -8.11 -6.23
CA MET A 521 -29.53 -7.99 -6.35
C MET A 521 -29.17 -7.55 -7.77
N SER A 522 -28.15 -6.71 -7.96
CA SER A 522 -27.74 -6.36 -9.31
C SER A 522 -27.00 -7.50 -10.00
N GLN A 523 -27.24 -7.65 -11.30
CA GLN A 523 -26.46 -8.49 -12.20
C GLN A 523 -25.83 -7.61 -13.26
N ASP A 524 -24.67 -8.05 -13.77
CA ASP A 524 -24.02 -7.37 -14.89
C ASP A 524 -24.53 -7.93 -16.23
N GLU A 525 -25.17 -7.08 -17.01
CA GLU A 525 -25.59 -7.35 -18.37
C GLU A 525 -24.92 -6.37 -19.32
N LYS A 526 -23.89 -6.85 -20.05
CA LYS A 526 -23.16 -6.06 -21.05
C LYS A 526 -22.52 -4.78 -20.47
N GLY A 527 -21.93 -4.87 -19.29
CA GLY A 527 -21.30 -3.74 -18.60
C GLY A 527 -22.30 -2.77 -17.97
N ARG A 528 -23.58 -3.14 -17.89
CA ARG A 528 -24.64 -2.37 -17.24
C ARG A 528 -25.27 -3.21 -16.13
N ARG A 529 -25.45 -2.59 -14.97
CA ARG A 529 -26.17 -3.22 -13.87
C ARG A 529 -27.67 -3.19 -14.12
N VAL A 530 -28.26 -4.38 -14.10
CA VAL A 530 -29.70 -4.59 -14.19
C VAL A 530 -30.19 -5.34 -12.94
N PRO A 531 -31.46 -5.18 -12.54
CA PRO A 531 -32.04 -6.00 -11.49
C PRO A 531 -31.93 -7.48 -11.86
N GLY A 532 -31.38 -8.29 -10.97
CA GLY A 532 -31.31 -9.75 -11.10
C GLY A 532 -32.61 -10.44 -10.69
N GLU A 533 -32.62 -11.76 -10.81
CA GLU A 533 -33.75 -12.60 -10.39
C GLU A 533 -33.80 -12.79 -8.86
N ASP A 534 -32.65 -12.72 -8.20
CA ASP A 534 -32.52 -12.95 -6.77
C ASP A 534 -32.84 -11.70 -5.96
N GLU A 535 -33.59 -11.89 -4.88
CA GLU A 535 -33.97 -10.84 -3.95
C GLU A 535 -33.03 -10.79 -2.75
N GLN A 536 -32.74 -9.58 -2.28
CA GLN A 536 -32.03 -9.33 -1.04
C GLN A 536 -32.81 -8.38 -0.12
N LEU A 537 -32.58 -8.53 1.19
CA LEU A 537 -33.03 -7.62 2.22
C LEU A 537 -31.82 -6.93 2.85
N ALA A 538 -31.84 -5.60 2.88
CA ALA A 538 -30.88 -4.79 3.62
C ALA A 538 -31.53 -4.20 4.86
N PHE A 539 -31.04 -4.59 6.03
CA PHE A 539 -31.47 -4.04 7.32
C PHE A 539 -30.61 -2.82 7.63
N VAL A 540 -31.20 -1.63 7.46
CA VAL A 540 -30.48 -0.35 7.42
C VAL A 540 -30.70 0.53 8.66
N SER A 541 -31.64 0.15 9.54
CA SER A 541 -31.85 0.80 10.83
C SER A 541 -31.45 -0.09 12.01
N TYR A 542 -31.15 0.51 13.16
CA TYR A 542 -30.89 -0.23 14.40
C TYR A 542 -32.04 -1.17 14.79
N SER A 543 -33.29 -0.73 14.65
CA SER A 543 -34.45 -1.56 14.93
C SER A 543 -34.55 -2.73 13.94
N GLY A 544 -34.24 -2.51 12.66
CA GLY A 544 -34.14 -3.58 11.67
C GLY A 544 -33.08 -4.61 12.04
N CYS A 545 -31.85 -4.16 12.32
CA CYS A 545 -30.76 -5.05 12.73
C CYS A 545 -31.09 -5.83 14.00
N GLU A 546 -31.76 -5.22 14.99
CA GLU A 546 -32.22 -5.91 16.18
C GLU A 546 -33.23 -7.04 15.85
N ARG A 547 -34.19 -6.80 14.94
CA ARG A 547 -35.15 -7.82 14.50
C ARG A 547 -34.47 -8.96 13.74
N LEU A 548 -33.45 -8.65 12.94
CA LEU A 548 -32.64 -9.65 12.26
C LEU A 548 -31.77 -10.45 13.23
N ALA A 549 -31.12 -9.80 14.20
CA ALA A 549 -30.32 -10.48 15.22
C ALA A 549 -31.15 -11.52 15.98
N LYS A 550 -32.38 -11.14 16.38
CA LYS A 550 -33.33 -12.02 17.08
C LYS A 550 -33.81 -13.20 16.24
N SER A 551 -33.68 -13.13 14.91
CA SER A 551 -34.09 -14.21 14.00
C SER A 551 -32.96 -15.16 13.62
N LEU A 552 -31.74 -14.95 14.14
CA LEU A 552 -30.59 -15.83 13.91
C LEU A 552 -30.83 -17.21 14.53
N ILE A 553 -30.85 -18.25 13.70
CA ILE A 553 -31.09 -19.63 14.17
C ILE A 553 -29.85 -20.51 14.07
N ALA A 554 -28.95 -20.25 13.12
CA ALA A 554 -27.74 -21.04 12.96
C ALA A 554 -26.54 -20.25 12.42
N ILE A 555 -25.34 -20.75 12.70
CA ILE A 555 -24.07 -20.31 12.09
C ILE A 555 -23.35 -21.54 11.53
N ILE A 556 -23.03 -21.50 10.24
CA ILE A 556 -22.35 -22.58 9.53
C ILE A 556 -20.93 -22.13 9.24
N PHE A 557 -19.93 -22.84 9.79
CA PHE A 557 -18.52 -22.58 9.59
C PHE A 557 -17.98 -23.41 8.43
N ILE A 558 -17.17 -22.79 7.57
CA ILE A 558 -16.57 -23.44 6.40
C ILE A 558 -15.12 -23.77 6.74
N GLU A 559 -14.80 -25.07 6.75
CA GLU A 559 -13.45 -25.59 6.94
C GLU A 559 -12.80 -25.84 5.58
N SER A 560 -11.59 -25.30 5.37
CA SER A 560 -10.84 -25.44 4.11
C SER A 560 -10.55 -26.88 3.70
#